data_AF-X1KPT6-F1
#
_entry.id   AF-X1KPT6-F1
#
_cell.length_a   1.000
_cell.length_b   1.000
_cell.length_c   1.000
_cell.angle_alpha   90.00
_cell.angle_beta   90.00
_cell.angle_gamma   90.00
#
_symmetry.space_group_name_H-M   'P 1'
#
loop_
_entity.id
_entity.type
_entity.pdbx_description
1 polymer ?
#
loop_
_entity_poly.entity_id
_entity_poly.type
_entity_poly.pdbx_seq_one_letter_code
_entity_poly.pdbx_strand_id
1 'polypeptide(L)'
;GLVRTLFGYKNKSVVLNIEGEMVSGRVLNVVVANGNYCGGGMRIAPQAELSDSLLDVVIIGDIGKFELLKALPTVYKGTHVNHPKVSMKK
;
A
#
# COMPACT_ATOMS: atom_id res chain seq x y z
N GLY A 1 -9.87 -18.42 -4.74
CA GLY A 1 -10.60 -17.95 -3.55
C GLY A 1 -9.68 -17.13 -2.65
N LEU A 2 -10.21 -16.08 -2.03
CA LEU A 2 -9.44 -15.04 -1.32
C LEU A 2 -8.54 -15.60 -0.19
N VAL A 3 -9.04 -16.60 0.54
CA VAL A 3 -8.29 -17.32 1.58
C VAL A 3 -7.05 -18.03 1.00
N ARG A 4 -7.19 -18.78 -0.11
CA ARG A 4 -6.05 -19.46 -0.77
C ARG A 4 -5.00 -18.46 -1.25
N THR A 5 -5.42 -17.30 -1.75
CA THR A 5 -4.50 -16.24 -2.18
C THR A 5 -3.71 -15.67 -1.00
N LEU A 6 -4.37 -15.37 0.12
CA LEU A 6 -3.70 -14.90 1.34
C LEU A 6 -2.68 -15.91 1.88
N PHE A 7 -2.99 -17.21 1.84
CA PHE A 7 -2.07 -18.24 2.31
C PHE A 7 -0.95 -18.55 1.33
N GLY A 8 -1.17 -18.45 0.02
CA GLY A 8 -0.17 -18.74 -1.01
C GLY A 8 0.75 -17.56 -1.35
N TYR A 9 0.33 -16.32 -1.09
CA TYR A 9 1.12 -15.14 -1.43
C TYR A 9 2.37 -15.00 -0.55
N LYS A 10 3.47 -14.59 -1.17
CA LYS A 10 4.73 -14.26 -0.52
C LYS A 10 5.19 -12.89 -0.99
N ASN A 11 5.61 -12.06 -0.04
CA ASN A 11 6.12 -10.71 -0.27
C ASN A 11 7.30 -10.76 -1.25
N LYS A 12 7.33 -9.77 -2.14
CA LYS A 12 8.26 -9.72 -3.27
C LYS A 12 9.33 -8.68 -3.01
N SER A 13 10.56 -8.97 -3.41
CA SER A 13 11.60 -7.96 -3.47
C SER A 13 11.36 -7.09 -4.68
N VAL A 14 11.23 -5.79 -4.48
CA VAL A 14 11.00 -4.81 -5.54
C VAL A 14 12.06 -3.71 -5.46
N VAL A 15 12.27 -3.07 -6.61
CA VAL A 15 13.04 -1.83 -6.74
C VAL A 15 12.11 -0.83 -7.41
N LEU A 16 11.92 0.32 -6.75
CA LEU A 16 11.08 1.41 -7.21
C LEU A 16 12.00 2.60 -7.50
N ASN A 17 11.81 3.23 -8.65
CA ASN A 17 12.40 4.53 -8.96
C ASN A 17 11.26 5.55 -8.96
N ILE A 18 11.26 6.46 -7.99
CA ILE A 18 10.25 7.51 -7.83
C ILE A 18 11.00 8.83 -7.89
N GLU A 19 10.84 9.56 -8.99
CA GLU A 19 11.49 10.86 -9.23
C GLU A 19 13.03 10.86 -9.04
N GLY A 20 13.69 9.73 -9.30
CA GLY A 20 15.14 9.57 -9.11
C GLY A 20 15.55 9.05 -7.73
N GLU A 21 14.62 8.93 -6.78
CA GLU A 21 14.83 8.21 -5.52
C GLU A 21 14.65 6.70 -5.75
N MET A 22 15.71 5.94 -5.48
CA MET A 22 15.70 4.48 -5.58
C MET A 22 15.33 3.87 -4.23
N VAL A 23 14.14 3.27 -4.16
CA VAL A 23 13.67 2.53 -2.98
C VAL A 23 13.74 1.04 -3.29
N SER A 24 14.45 0.27 -2.46
CA SER A 24 14.52 -1.18 -2.59
C SER A 24 14.07 -1.87 -1.30
N GLY A 25 13.34 -2.97 -1.43
CA GLY A 25 12.86 -3.69 -0.26
C GLY A 25 11.93 -4.84 -0.58
N ARG A 26 11.66 -5.65 0.44
CA ARG A 26 10.59 -6.66 0.38
C ARG A 26 9.27 -5.99 0.75
N VAL A 27 8.30 -6.12 -0.14
CA VAL A 27 6.98 -5.48 -0.01
C VAL A 27 5.89 -6.53 -0.16
N LEU A 28 4.81 -6.33 0.59
CA LEU A 28 3.56 -7.04 0.36
C LEU A 28 2.86 -6.50 -0.89
N ASN A 29 2.83 -5.17 -1.06
CA ASN A 29 2.14 -4.53 -2.16
C ASN A 29 2.66 -3.11 -2.42
N VAL A 30 2.54 -2.64 -3.65
CA VAL A 30 2.78 -1.25 -4.05
C VAL A 30 1.55 -0.79 -4.82
N VAL A 31 0.98 0.33 -4.41
CA VAL A 31 -0.22 0.90 -5.03
C VAL A 31 0.12 2.30 -5.52
N VAL A 32 -0.13 2.55 -6.80
CA VAL A 32 -0.04 3.90 -7.39
C VAL A 32 -1.47 4.39 -7.57
N ALA A 33 -1.83 5.47 -6.90
CA ALA A 33 -3.19 5.96 -6.81
C ALA A 33 -3.29 7.43 -7.23
N ASN A 34 -4.26 7.73 -8.10
CA ASN A 34 -4.66 9.10 -8.45
C ASN A 34 -5.73 9.67 -7.49
N GLY A 35 -6.28 8.83 -6.62
CA GLY A 35 -7.39 9.22 -5.74
C GLY A 35 -7.49 8.30 -4.53
N ASN A 36 -8.35 8.69 -3.58
CA ASN A 36 -8.21 8.21 -2.21
C ASN A 36 -8.75 6.78 -2.01
N TYR A 37 -9.63 6.32 -2.90
CA TYR A 37 -10.38 5.08 -2.74
C TYR A 37 -10.07 4.08 -3.85
N CYS A 38 -9.87 2.82 -3.49
CA CYS A 38 -9.76 1.70 -4.42
C CYS A 38 -10.44 0.44 -3.85
N GLY A 39 -10.51 -0.66 -4.63
CA GLY A 39 -10.80 -2.00 -4.09
C GLY A 39 -12.11 -2.15 -3.30
N GLY A 40 -13.19 -1.48 -3.71
CA GLY A 40 -14.50 -1.60 -3.05
C GLY A 40 -14.63 -0.78 -1.75
N GLY A 41 -14.05 0.42 -1.71
CA GLY A 41 -14.17 1.37 -0.59
C GLY A 41 -12.95 1.41 0.34
N MET A 42 -11.85 0.76 -0.03
CA MET A 42 -10.58 0.86 0.68
C MET A 42 -9.97 2.25 0.47
N ARG A 43 -9.73 2.99 1.56
CA ARG A 43 -9.08 4.31 1.52
C ARG A 43 -7.57 4.15 1.42
N ILE A 44 -7.07 3.59 0.31
CA ILE A 44 -5.66 3.18 0.20
C ILE A 44 -4.67 4.35 0.25
N ALA A 45 -5.04 5.50 -0.33
CA ALA A 45 -4.22 6.70 -0.40
C ALA A 45 -5.03 7.88 0.15
N PRO A 46 -5.24 7.95 1.48
CA PRO A 46 -6.19 8.90 2.08
C PRO A 46 -5.82 10.36 1.82
N GLN A 47 -4.55 10.65 1.49
CA GLN A 47 -4.00 11.97 1.20
C GLN A 47 -3.91 12.30 -0.31
N ALA A 48 -4.31 11.36 -1.19
CA ALA A 48 -4.29 11.61 -2.62
C ALA A 48 -5.27 12.72 -3.00
N GLU A 49 -4.87 13.57 -3.94
CA GLU A 49 -5.66 14.70 -4.38
C GLU A 49 -5.75 14.72 -5.91
N LEU A 50 -6.97 14.58 -6.45
CA LEU A 50 -7.19 14.53 -7.90
C LEU A 50 -6.76 15.81 -8.64
N SER A 51 -6.68 16.94 -7.94
CA SER A 51 -6.32 18.25 -8.49
C SER A 51 -4.83 18.55 -8.49
N ASP A 52 -4.00 17.76 -7.81
CA ASP A 52 -2.57 18.09 -7.63
C ASP A 52 -1.69 17.69 -8.84
N SER A 53 -2.27 16.99 -9.82
CA SER A 53 -1.58 16.46 -11.01
C SER A 53 -0.44 15.49 -10.70
N LEU A 54 -0.39 14.93 -9.49
CA LEU A 54 0.59 13.95 -9.03
C LEU A 54 -0.07 12.59 -8.81
N LEU A 55 0.76 11.57 -8.64
CA LEU A 55 0.31 10.22 -8.28
C LEU A 55 0.90 9.86 -6.92
N ASP A 56 0.06 9.38 -6.01
CA ASP A 56 0.53 8.91 -4.71
C ASP A 56 0.92 7.43 -4.79
N VAL A 57 2.18 7.15 -4.44
CA VAL A 57 2.73 5.80 -4.34
C VAL A 57 2.69 5.34 -2.89
N VAL A 58 1.84 4.36 -2.61
CA VAL A 58 1.71 3.70 -1.30
C VAL A 58 2.49 2.39 -1.32
N ILE A 59 3.54 2.31 -0.50
CA ILE A 59 4.40 1.14 -0.37
C ILE A 59 4.03 0.42 0.93
N ILE A 60 3.51 -0.79 0.79
CA ILE A 60 3.23 -1.68 1.92
C ILE A 60 4.40 -2.65 2.05
N GLY A 61 5.25 -2.42 3.04
CA GLY A 61 6.49 -3.16 3.28
C GLY A 61 6.27 -4.62 3.68
N ASP A 62 7.29 -5.21 4.33
CA ASP A 62 7.30 -6.63 4.67
C ASP A 62 6.37 -6.95 5.86
N ILE A 63 5.07 -6.96 5.57
CA ILE A 63 4.00 -7.24 6.53
C ILE A 63 3.67 -8.73 6.47
N GLY A 64 3.60 -9.36 7.65
CA GLY A 64 3.20 -10.75 7.78
C GLY A 64 1.69 -10.94 7.58
N LYS A 65 1.25 -12.18 7.32
CA LYS A 65 -0.18 -12.48 7.06
C LYS A 65 -1.10 -12.05 8.22
N PHE A 66 -0.69 -12.30 9.47
CA PHE A 66 -1.45 -11.90 10.66
C PHE A 66 -1.49 -10.38 10.85
N GLU A 67 -0.37 -9.69 10.57
CA GLU A 67 -0.32 -8.23 10.61
C GLU A 67 -1.23 -7.62 9.54
N LEU A 68 -1.26 -8.20 8.32
CA LEU A 68 -2.17 -7.79 7.25
C LEU A 68 -3.63 -7.94 7.66
N LEU A 69 -4.01 -9.08 8.25
CA LEU A 69 -5.37 -9.31 8.74
C LEU A 69 -5.79 -8.28 9.81
N LYS A 70 -4.86 -7.86 10.68
CA LYS A 70 -5.10 -6.81 11.67
C LYS A 70 -5.16 -5.41 11.06
N ALA A 71 -4.38 -5.14 10.01
CA ALA A 71 -4.32 -3.85 9.34
C ALA A 71 -5.44 -3.64 8.31
N LEU A 72 -6.08 -4.70 7.80
CA LEU A 72 -7.15 -4.59 6.81
C LEU A 72 -8.28 -3.60 7.20
N PRO A 73 -8.84 -3.65 8.43
CA PRO A 73 -9.84 -2.66 8.85
C PRO A 73 -9.33 -1.22 8.88
N THR A 74 -8.03 -0.99 9.12
CA THR A 74 -7.46 0.36 9.15
C THR A 74 -7.31 0.94 7.74
N VAL A 75 -7.17 0.10 6.71
CA VAL A 75 -7.21 0.53 5.29
C VAL A 75 -8.57 1.13 4.93
N TYR A 76 -9.67 0.52 5.36
CA TYR A 76 -11.01 1.09 5.13
C TYR A 76 -11.22 2.40 5.88
N LYS A 77 -10.57 2.58 7.03
CA LYS A 77 -10.57 3.84 7.79
C LYS A 77 -9.59 4.88 7.23
N GLY A 78 -8.61 4.47 6.41
CA GLY A 78 -7.50 5.29 5.93
C GLY A 78 -6.41 5.54 6.99
N THR A 79 -6.40 4.82 8.11
CA THR A 79 -5.41 4.97 9.18
C THR A 79 -4.24 4.00 9.09
N HIS A 80 -4.22 3.14 8.07
CA HIS A 80 -3.09 2.23 7.78
C HIS A 80 -1.79 2.97 7.47
N VAL A 81 -1.86 4.23 7.07
CA VAL A 81 -0.69 5.11 6.86
C VAL A 81 0.14 5.33 8.12
N ASN A 82 -0.44 5.14 9.31
CA ASN A 82 0.27 5.24 10.59
C ASN A 82 1.06 3.97 10.92
N HIS A 83 0.94 2.91 10.11
CA HIS A 83 1.65 1.67 10.35
C HIS A 83 3.13 1.82 9.99
N PRO A 84 4.09 1.39 10.83
CA PRO A 84 5.52 1.64 10.61
C PRO A 84 6.09 0.99 9.34
N LYS A 85 5.38 0.01 8.78
CA LYS A 85 5.73 -0.67 7.52
C LYS A 85 4.95 -0.15 6.30
N VAL A 86 4.26 0.99 6.42
CA VAL A 86 3.58 1.65 5.31
C VAL A 86 4.28 2.98 5.08
N SER A 87 4.65 3.26 3.83
CA SER A 87 5.18 4.56 3.43
C SER A 87 4.38 5.11 2.25
N MET A 88 4.29 6.43 2.17
CA MET A 88 3.69 7.16 1.06
C MET A 88 4.75 8.08 0.44
N LYS A 89 4.77 8.12 -0.89
CA LYS A 89 5.64 8.96 -1.71
C LYS A 89 4.78 9.59 -2.82
N LYS A 90 5.21 10.74 -3.32
CA LYS A 90 4.71 11.34 -4.57
C LYS A 90 5.83 11.28 -5.60
#